data_AF-A0A7Y1UM45-F1
#
_entry.id   AF-A0A7Y1UM45-F1
#
_cell.length_a   1.000
_cell.length_b   1.000
_cell.length_c   1.000
_cell.angle_alpha   90.00
_cell.angle_beta   90.00
_cell.angle_gamma   90.00
#
_symmetry.space_group_name_H-M   'P 1'
#
loop_
_entity.id
_entity.type
_entity.pdbx_description
1 polymer ?
#
loop_
_entity_poly.entity_id
_entity_poly.type
_entity_poly.pdbx_seq_one_letter_code
_entity_poly.pdbx_strand_id
1 'polypeptide(L)'
;MVSIFRLALAAILLAACGGSSLSMAEYGDRLEEIRRTFEPRAEAAWVDYLQLADPTLQDLKTLSDREVAVRLEIEEALRDLTAPSEVREAHDLLTEWTKAMRGAGTALGKQAGRAGNWDELLASDEYQMFEKTLSGGTELCFEFQARLDASAARGAFADTPWIPGDLSDVADAVIGCETIPEDLDGVLRP
;
A
#
# COMPACT_ATOMS: atom_id res chain seq x y z
N MET A 1 -1.83 -44.53 29.72
CA MET A 1 -2.60 -43.30 29.39
C MET A 1 -1.61 -42.33 28.77
N VAL A 2 -1.26 -42.41 27.48
CA VAL A 2 -2.00 -41.96 26.27
C VAL A 2 -2.59 -40.55 26.37
N SER A 3 -1.88 -39.58 25.80
CA SER A 3 -2.37 -38.50 24.92
C SER A 3 -1.12 -37.71 24.50
N ILE A 4 -0.52 -37.91 23.32
CA ILE A 4 -1.03 -37.53 21.99
C ILE A 4 -1.55 -36.09 21.99
N PHE A 5 -0.65 -35.11 22.11
CA PHE A 5 -0.82 -33.80 21.48
C PHE A 5 0.57 -33.22 21.10
N ARG A 6 1.01 -33.60 19.89
CA ARG A 6 1.66 -32.75 18.87
C ARG A 6 2.92 -31.97 19.35
N LEU A 7 4.17 -32.34 19.04
CA LEU A 7 4.69 -32.87 17.76
C LEU A 7 4.16 -32.08 16.55
N ALA A 8 4.28 -30.76 16.60
CA ALA A 8 4.16 -29.84 15.46
C ALA A 8 5.00 -28.56 15.68
N LEU A 9 6.10 -28.64 16.44
CA LEU A 9 6.94 -27.48 16.77
C LEU A 9 8.39 -27.60 16.25
N ALA A 10 8.60 -28.46 15.24
CA ALA A 10 9.94 -28.75 14.70
C ALA A 10 10.03 -28.69 13.17
N ALA A 11 9.06 -28.05 12.49
CA ALA A 11 9.06 -27.93 11.03
C ALA A 11 9.15 -26.48 10.49
N ILE A 12 9.22 -25.45 11.36
CA ILE A 12 9.20 -24.03 10.92
C ILE A 12 10.60 -23.38 10.99
N LEU A 13 11.66 -24.12 11.36
CA LEU A 13 13.00 -23.54 11.56
C LEU A 13 14.03 -23.89 10.48
N LEU A 14 13.62 -24.28 9.27
CA LEU A 14 14.55 -24.59 8.15
C LEU A 14 14.24 -23.89 6.81
N ALA A 15 13.45 -22.81 6.79
CA ALA A 15 13.30 -21.96 5.59
C ALA A 15 14.09 -20.63 5.68
N ALA A 16 15.03 -20.53 6.62
CA ALA A 16 16.02 -19.46 6.60
C ALA A 16 17.17 -19.85 5.66
N CYS A 17 17.37 -19.06 4.60
CA CYS A 17 18.44 -19.16 3.60
C CYS A 17 18.31 -20.26 2.53
N GLY A 18 17.20 -20.24 1.79
CA GLY A 18 17.09 -20.88 0.47
C GLY A 18 16.16 -20.05 -0.40
N GLY A 19 16.72 -19.07 -1.13
CA GLY A 19 15.98 -18.08 -1.93
C GLY A 19 15.32 -18.68 -3.17
N SER A 20 14.31 -19.53 -2.98
CA SER A 20 13.29 -19.74 -4.02
C SER A 20 12.29 -18.60 -3.90
N SER A 21 12.06 -17.90 -5.01
CA SER A 21 10.92 -16.97 -5.12
C SER A 21 9.65 -17.64 -4.66
N LEU A 22 8.74 -16.88 -4.05
CA LEU A 22 7.39 -17.37 -3.77
C LEU A 22 6.77 -17.91 -5.06
N SER A 23 5.90 -18.90 -4.95
CA SER A 23 4.95 -19.14 -6.04
C SER A 23 4.04 -17.93 -6.18
N MET A 24 3.42 -17.76 -7.34
CA MET A 24 2.45 -16.68 -7.53
C MET A 24 1.28 -16.76 -6.52
N ALA A 25 0.93 -17.97 -6.05
CA ALA A 25 -0.15 -18.20 -5.08
C ALA A 25 0.22 -17.63 -3.73
N GLU A 26 1.38 -18.06 -3.25
CA GLU A 26 1.91 -17.60 -1.98
C GLU A 26 2.18 -16.09 -2.02
N TYR A 27 2.62 -15.55 -3.16
CA TYR A 27 2.79 -14.11 -3.31
C TYR A 27 1.45 -13.34 -3.21
N GLY A 28 0.41 -13.80 -3.90
CA GLY A 28 -0.93 -13.21 -3.83
C GLY A 28 -1.53 -13.29 -2.42
N ASP A 29 -1.45 -14.46 -1.78
CA ASP A 29 -1.93 -14.67 -0.40
C ASP A 29 -1.23 -13.73 0.59
N ARG A 30 0.07 -13.48 0.40
CA ARG A 30 0.83 -12.55 1.25
C ARG A 30 0.45 -11.09 1.02
N LEU A 31 0.22 -10.68 -0.22
CA LEU A 31 -0.28 -9.32 -0.50
C LEU A 31 -1.67 -9.10 0.11
N GLU A 32 -2.56 -10.09 0.03
CA GLU A 32 -3.87 -10.03 0.67
C GLU A 32 -3.77 -9.99 2.21
N GLU A 33 -2.83 -10.72 2.80
CA GLU A 33 -2.54 -10.65 4.24
C GLU A 33 -2.06 -9.24 4.67
N ILE A 34 -1.15 -8.64 3.90
CA ILE A 34 -0.69 -7.25 4.10
C ILE A 34 -1.89 -6.30 4.07
N ARG A 35 -2.71 -6.37 3.02
CA ARG A 35 -3.91 -5.53 2.88
C ARG A 35 -4.84 -5.67 4.08
N ARG A 36 -5.29 -6.89 4.40
CA ARG A 36 -6.23 -7.14 5.52
C ARG A 36 -5.70 -6.63 6.85
N THR A 37 -4.39 -6.59 7.01
CA THR A 37 -3.74 -6.12 8.24
C THR A 37 -3.71 -4.59 8.31
N PHE A 38 -3.40 -3.91 7.20
CA PHE A 38 -3.07 -2.49 7.21
C PHE A 38 -4.18 -1.58 6.67
N GLU A 39 -4.96 -2.02 5.69
CA GLU A 39 -6.04 -1.23 5.08
C GLU A 39 -7.05 -0.73 6.13
N PRO A 40 -7.59 -1.56 7.06
CA PRO A 40 -8.54 -1.06 8.05
C PRO A 40 -7.95 0.02 8.98
N ARG A 41 -6.63 0.02 9.18
CA ARG A 41 -5.94 1.00 10.03
C ARG A 41 -5.77 2.33 9.30
N ALA A 42 -5.42 2.29 8.02
CA ALA A 42 -5.35 3.46 7.16
C ALA A 42 -6.76 4.07 6.97
N GLU A 43 -7.74 3.23 6.62
CA GLU A 43 -9.14 3.63 6.47
C GLU A 43 -9.67 4.28 7.75
N ALA A 44 -9.44 3.69 8.92
CA ALA A 44 -9.87 4.28 10.18
C ALA A 44 -9.27 5.67 10.43
N ALA A 45 -8.03 5.92 10.01
CA ALA A 45 -7.42 7.26 10.14
C ALA A 45 -8.13 8.30 9.28
N TRP A 46 -8.48 7.93 8.05
CA TRP A 46 -9.25 8.77 7.15
C TRP A 46 -10.70 8.97 7.61
N VAL A 47 -11.38 7.90 8.05
CA VAL A 47 -12.74 7.99 8.59
C VAL A 47 -12.79 8.94 9.79
N ASP A 48 -11.84 8.83 10.73
CA ASP A 48 -11.77 9.73 11.89
C ASP A 48 -11.59 11.20 11.44
N TYR A 49 -10.75 11.45 10.43
CA TYR A 49 -10.49 12.78 9.90
C TYR A 49 -11.71 13.36 9.17
N LEU A 50 -12.36 12.57 8.31
CA LEU A 50 -13.50 12.98 7.50
C LEU A 50 -14.78 13.22 8.33
N GLN A 51 -14.82 12.75 9.57
CA GLN A 51 -15.91 13.05 10.52
C GLN A 51 -15.75 14.42 11.20
N LEU A 52 -14.63 15.11 11.02
CA LEU A 52 -14.41 16.45 11.56
C LEU A 52 -15.21 17.48 10.76
N ALA A 53 -16.00 18.30 11.45
CA ALA A 53 -16.81 19.33 10.81
C ALA A 53 -16.02 20.57 10.36
N ASP A 54 -14.85 20.82 10.97
CA ASP A 54 -13.94 21.91 10.63
C ASP A 54 -12.50 21.45 10.92
N PRO A 55 -11.88 20.67 10.01
CA PRO A 55 -10.54 20.12 10.22
C PRO A 55 -9.49 21.24 10.30
N THR A 56 -8.55 21.09 11.22
CA THR A 56 -7.40 21.99 11.36
C THR A 56 -6.14 21.42 10.72
N LEU A 57 -5.11 22.25 10.57
CA LEU A 57 -3.78 21.79 10.16
C LEU A 57 -3.16 20.77 11.14
N GLN A 58 -3.50 20.84 12.43
CA GLN A 58 -3.05 19.84 13.41
C GLN A 58 -3.77 18.51 13.25
N ASP A 59 -5.03 18.52 12.82
CA ASP A 59 -5.75 17.30 12.49
C ASP A 59 -5.13 16.64 11.25
N LEU A 60 -4.76 17.43 10.23
CA LEU A 60 -4.06 16.92 9.05
C LEU A 60 -2.67 16.38 9.40
N LYS A 61 -1.95 17.04 10.31
CA LYS A 61 -0.70 16.49 10.83
C LYS A 61 -0.94 15.13 11.50
N THR A 62 -1.95 15.03 12.36
CA THR A 62 -2.30 13.78 13.05
C THR A 62 -2.64 12.66 12.07
N LEU A 63 -3.45 12.97 11.05
CA LEU A 63 -3.75 12.05 9.95
C LEU A 63 -2.46 11.60 9.25
N SER A 64 -1.62 12.55 8.85
CA SER A 64 -0.36 12.27 8.15
C SER A 64 0.58 11.39 8.97
N ASP A 65 0.71 11.66 10.28
CA ASP A 65 1.54 10.84 11.18
C ASP A 65 1.03 9.39 11.25
N ARG A 66 -0.30 9.19 11.33
CA ARG A 66 -0.93 7.86 11.35
C ARG A 66 -0.72 7.11 10.03
N GLU A 67 -0.98 7.77 8.91
CA GLU A 67 -0.79 7.21 7.57
C GLU A 67 0.67 6.83 7.31
N VAL A 68 1.62 7.68 7.72
CA VAL A 68 3.05 7.41 7.60
C VAL A 68 3.47 6.20 8.42
N ALA A 69 2.94 6.03 9.63
CA ALA A 69 3.23 4.86 10.46
C ALA A 69 2.73 3.57 9.79
N VAL A 70 1.51 3.57 9.25
CA VAL A 70 0.97 2.41 8.51
C VAL A 70 1.81 2.12 7.26
N ARG A 71 2.15 3.14 6.46
CA ARG A 71 2.97 2.96 5.26
C ARG A 71 4.38 2.44 5.53
N LEU A 72 4.96 2.78 6.68
CA LEU A 72 6.25 2.20 7.09
C LEU A 72 6.14 0.69 7.30
N GLU A 73 5.09 0.24 7.97
CA GLU A 73 4.85 -1.19 8.20
C GLU A 73 4.53 -1.94 6.89
N ILE A 74 3.78 -1.31 5.97
CA ILE A 74 3.56 -1.86 4.62
C ILE A 74 4.89 -1.96 3.86
N GLU A 75 5.72 -0.91 3.87
CA GLU A 75 7.03 -0.91 3.19
C GLU A 75 7.92 -2.06 3.71
N GLU A 76 7.95 -2.28 5.02
CA GLU A 76 8.68 -3.40 5.63
C GLU A 76 8.11 -4.76 5.20
N ALA A 77 6.78 -4.92 5.22
CA ALA A 77 6.14 -6.16 4.82
C ALA A 77 6.36 -6.49 3.34
N LEU A 78 6.30 -5.49 2.46
CA LEU A 78 6.59 -5.67 1.03
C LEU A 78 8.05 -6.05 0.80
N ARG A 79 8.99 -5.40 1.48
CA ARG A 79 10.43 -5.70 1.35
C ARG A 79 10.77 -7.15 1.70
N ASP A 80 10.02 -7.74 2.63
CA ASP A 80 10.23 -9.13 3.07
C ASP A 80 9.66 -10.15 2.06
N LEU A 81 8.87 -9.72 1.07
CA LEU A 81 8.36 -10.60 0.01
C LEU A 81 9.42 -10.82 -1.07
N THR A 82 9.69 -12.08 -1.39
CA THR A 82 10.47 -12.42 -2.59
C THR A 82 9.52 -12.63 -3.77
N ALA A 83 9.28 -11.56 -4.52
CA ALA A 83 8.37 -11.59 -5.66
C ALA A 83 8.81 -12.62 -6.74
N PRO A 84 7.85 -13.38 -7.31
CA PRO A 84 8.07 -14.19 -8.52
C PRO A 84 8.64 -13.34 -9.65
N SER A 85 9.49 -13.93 -10.49
CA SER A 85 10.16 -13.20 -11.58
C SER A 85 9.20 -12.50 -12.54
N GLU A 86 8.01 -13.09 -12.70
CA GLU A 86 6.93 -12.70 -13.60
C GLU A 86 6.22 -11.42 -13.18
N VAL A 87 6.28 -11.07 -11.88
CA VAL A 87 5.66 -9.87 -11.28
C VAL A 87 6.65 -9.02 -10.50
N ARG A 88 7.94 -9.35 -10.51
CA ARG A 88 8.99 -8.61 -9.80
C ARG A 88 9.00 -7.13 -10.15
N GLU A 89 8.90 -6.82 -11.44
CA GLU A 89 8.84 -5.44 -11.91
C GLU A 89 7.61 -4.68 -11.37
N ALA A 90 6.48 -5.35 -11.19
CA ALA A 90 5.27 -4.76 -10.62
C ALA A 90 5.41 -4.59 -9.09
N HIS A 91 6.02 -5.57 -8.41
CA HIS A 91 6.36 -5.51 -7.00
C HIS A 91 7.31 -4.34 -6.67
N ASP A 92 8.35 -4.16 -7.48
CA ASP A 92 9.34 -3.09 -7.31
C ASP A 92 8.67 -1.72 -7.48
N LEU A 93 7.80 -1.58 -8.48
CA LEU A 93 6.99 -0.38 -8.71
C LEU A 93 6.11 -0.03 -7.50
N LEU A 94 5.37 -1.01 -6.99
CA LEU A 94 4.55 -0.84 -5.80
C LEU A 94 5.38 -0.40 -4.59
N THR A 95 6.50 -1.08 -4.34
CA THR A 95 7.37 -0.81 -3.20
C THR A 95 7.95 0.61 -3.26
N GLU A 96 8.41 1.05 -4.43
CA GLU A 96 8.91 2.42 -4.59
C GLU A 96 7.81 3.47 -4.46
N TRP A 97 6.58 3.20 -4.92
CA TRP A 97 5.45 4.10 -4.71
C TRP A 97 5.06 4.20 -3.23
N THR A 98 4.95 3.08 -2.50
CA THR A 98 4.67 3.09 -1.05
C THR A 98 5.68 3.94 -0.30
N LYS A 99 6.97 3.81 -0.64
CA LYS A 99 8.06 4.59 -0.09
C LYS A 99 7.97 6.07 -0.47
N ALA A 100 7.63 6.40 -1.72
CA ALA A 100 7.40 7.77 -2.16
C ALA A 100 6.23 8.42 -1.40
N MET A 101 5.09 7.72 -1.28
CA MET A 101 3.91 8.16 -0.53
C MET A 101 4.20 8.34 0.96
N ARG A 102 5.03 7.48 1.57
CA ARG A 102 5.50 7.68 2.95
C ARG A 102 6.36 8.94 3.07
N GLY A 103 7.27 9.15 2.13
CA GLY A 103 8.12 10.34 2.08
C GLY A 103 7.30 11.63 1.96
N ALA A 104 6.39 11.67 0.98
CA ALA A 104 5.52 12.82 0.75
C ALA A 104 4.57 13.07 1.93
N GLY A 105 3.94 12.03 2.50
CA GLY A 105 3.10 12.16 3.69
C GLY A 105 3.87 12.66 4.92
N THR A 106 5.13 12.25 5.09
CA THR A 106 6.00 12.76 6.17
C THR A 106 6.29 14.24 5.98
N ALA A 107 6.53 14.68 4.75
CA ALA A 107 6.78 16.08 4.44
C ALA A 107 5.51 16.93 4.66
N LEU A 108 4.37 16.46 4.17
CA LEU A 108 3.07 17.10 4.36
C LEU A 108 2.74 17.26 5.85
N GLY A 109 2.84 16.20 6.65
CA GLY A 109 2.57 16.28 8.09
C GLY A 109 3.50 17.25 8.83
N LYS A 110 4.78 17.31 8.45
CA LYS A 110 5.72 18.30 9.00
C LYS A 110 5.33 19.73 8.62
N GLN A 111 4.90 19.95 7.38
CA GLN A 111 4.51 21.27 6.91
C GLN A 111 3.17 21.71 7.51
N ALA A 112 2.19 20.81 7.64
CA ALA A 112 0.95 21.07 8.35
C ALA A 112 1.18 21.47 9.82
N GLY A 113 2.18 20.88 10.48
CA GLY A 113 2.58 21.28 11.84
C GLY A 113 3.28 22.65 11.96
N ARG A 114 3.59 23.32 10.85
CA ARG A 114 4.37 24.57 10.80
C ARG A 114 3.61 25.73 10.15
N ALA A 115 2.82 25.44 9.11
CA ALA A 115 2.07 26.44 8.37
C ALA A 115 1.11 27.20 9.30
N GLY A 116 0.94 28.49 9.06
CA GLY A 116 0.05 29.34 9.84
C GLY A 116 -1.43 29.21 9.45
N ASN A 117 -1.71 28.73 8.22
CA ASN A 117 -3.06 28.55 7.68
C ASN A 117 -3.06 27.59 6.47
N TRP A 118 -4.27 27.25 6.01
CA TRP A 118 -4.47 26.36 4.86
C TRP A 118 -3.85 26.89 3.57
N ASP A 119 -3.97 28.18 3.27
CA ASP A 119 -3.43 28.75 2.02
C ASP A 119 -1.90 28.62 1.95
N GLU A 120 -1.22 28.80 3.08
CA GLU A 120 0.23 28.58 3.19
C GLU A 120 0.61 27.11 2.99
N LEU A 121 -0.17 26.17 3.53
CA LEU A 121 0.05 24.74 3.31
C LEU A 121 -0.16 24.38 1.83
N LEU A 122 -1.29 24.77 1.23
CA LEU A 122 -1.64 24.41 -0.14
C LEU A 122 -0.67 25.01 -1.17
N ALA A 123 -0.06 26.16 -0.87
CA ALA A 123 0.98 26.77 -1.70
C ALA A 123 2.36 26.11 -1.55
N SER A 124 2.56 25.19 -0.60
CA SER A 124 3.87 24.61 -0.31
C SER A 124 4.33 23.54 -1.30
N ASP A 125 5.64 23.38 -1.44
CA ASP A 125 6.25 22.32 -2.24
C ASP A 125 5.89 20.93 -1.67
N GLU A 126 5.75 20.81 -0.36
CA GLU A 126 5.37 19.56 0.31
C GLU A 126 3.95 19.12 -0.05
N TYR A 127 3.01 20.07 -0.15
CA TYR A 127 1.65 19.79 -0.59
C TYR A 127 1.63 19.32 -2.06
N GLN A 128 2.26 20.09 -2.96
CA GLN A 128 2.34 19.74 -4.38
C GLN A 128 3.03 18.38 -4.60
N MET A 129 4.05 18.06 -3.80
CA MET A 129 4.71 16.76 -3.85
C MET A 129 3.77 15.63 -3.41
N PHE A 130 3.00 15.83 -2.35
CA PHE A 130 2.01 14.86 -1.90
C PHE A 130 0.92 14.63 -2.94
N GLU A 131 0.31 15.70 -3.45
CA GLU A 131 -0.70 15.64 -4.51
C GLU A 131 -0.18 14.92 -5.75
N LYS A 132 1.02 15.27 -6.21
CA LYS A 132 1.66 14.63 -7.36
C LYS A 132 1.92 13.14 -7.12
N THR A 133 2.36 12.76 -5.93
CA THR A 133 2.64 11.36 -5.61
C THR A 133 1.35 10.55 -5.50
N LEU A 134 0.29 11.15 -4.95
CA LEU A 134 -1.04 10.56 -4.83
C LEU A 134 -1.67 10.34 -6.21
N SER A 135 -1.68 11.38 -7.06
CA SER A 135 -2.19 11.29 -8.45
C SER A 135 -1.36 10.35 -9.33
N GLY A 136 -0.04 10.25 -9.08
CA GLY A 136 0.80 9.22 -9.70
C GLY A 136 0.38 7.78 -9.35
N GLY A 137 -0.39 7.58 -8.27
CA GLY A 137 -0.98 6.28 -7.93
C GLY A 137 -1.95 5.76 -9.01
N THR A 138 -2.70 6.65 -9.68
CA THR A 138 -3.60 6.25 -10.77
C THR A 138 -2.82 5.75 -11.99
N GLU A 139 -1.73 6.44 -12.35
CA GLU A 139 -0.83 5.99 -13.41
C GLU A 139 -0.16 4.65 -13.05
N LEU A 140 0.24 4.49 -11.79
CA LEU A 140 0.79 3.24 -11.26
C LEU A 140 -0.22 2.10 -11.36
N CYS A 141 -1.50 2.34 -11.04
CA CYS A 141 -2.57 1.35 -11.19
C CYS A 141 -2.66 0.82 -12.61
N PHE A 142 -2.68 1.72 -13.60
CA PHE A 142 -2.70 1.33 -15.01
C PHE A 142 -1.43 0.58 -15.42
N GLU A 143 -0.26 1.02 -14.97
CA GLU A 143 1.01 0.38 -15.29
C GLU A 143 1.13 -1.01 -14.64
N PHE A 144 0.70 -1.14 -13.39
CA PHE A 144 0.68 -2.41 -12.66
C PHE A 144 -0.26 -3.41 -13.34
N GLN A 145 -1.50 -3.00 -13.65
CA GLN A 145 -2.46 -3.84 -14.38
C GLN A 145 -1.93 -4.24 -15.76
N ALA A 146 -1.35 -3.31 -16.52
CA ALA A 146 -0.79 -3.62 -17.84
C ALA A 146 0.36 -4.64 -17.78
N ARG A 147 1.21 -4.57 -16.75
CA ARG A 147 2.30 -5.54 -16.53
C ARG A 147 1.77 -6.92 -16.17
N LEU A 148 0.70 -6.99 -15.39
CA LEU A 148 0.01 -8.24 -15.05
C LEU A 148 -0.62 -8.88 -16.30
N ASP A 149 -1.35 -8.09 -17.09
CA ASP A 149 -1.98 -8.55 -18.33
C ASP A 149 -0.95 -9.07 -19.35
N ALA A 150 0.20 -8.39 -19.45
CA ALA A 150 1.31 -8.83 -20.30
C ALA A 150 1.91 -10.16 -19.84
N SER A 151 1.97 -10.41 -18.53
CA SER A 151 2.41 -11.70 -17.98
C SER A 151 1.34 -12.79 -18.20
N ALA A 152 0.04 -12.47 -18.12
CA ALA A 152 -1.08 -13.34 -18.52
C ALA A 152 -0.97 -13.82 -19.96
N ALA A 153 -0.72 -12.89 -20.90
CA ALA A 153 -0.57 -13.20 -22.31
C ALA A 153 0.62 -14.14 -22.63
N ARG A 154 1.65 -14.20 -21.76
CA ARG A 154 2.82 -15.06 -21.92
C ARG A 154 2.59 -16.51 -21.46
N GLY A 155 1.39 -16.85 -21.01
CA GLY A 155 1.06 -18.19 -20.53
C GLY A 155 1.66 -18.53 -19.17
N ALA A 156 2.31 -17.57 -18.50
CA ALA A 156 2.89 -17.72 -17.16
C ALA A 156 1.85 -18.09 -16.08
N PHE A 157 0.56 -17.97 -16.43
CA PHE A 157 -0.57 -18.20 -15.54
C PHE A 157 -1.60 -19.20 -16.11
N ALA A 158 -1.25 -19.94 -17.16
CA ALA A 158 -2.18 -20.87 -17.82
C ALA A 158 -2.73 -21.96 -16.87
N ASP A 159 -1.93 -22.37 -15.88
CA ASP A 159 -2.28 -23.39 -14.88
C ASP A 159 -2.73 -22.79 -13.54
N THR A 160 -2.95 -21.47 -13.51
CA THR A 160 -3.21 -20.70 -12.31
C THR A 160 -4.67 -20.26 -12.30
N PRO A 161 -5.52 -20.75 -11.38
CA PRO A 161 -6.97 -20.54 -11.43
C PRO A 161 -7.49 -19.08 -11.34
N TRP A 162 -6.63 -18.06 -11.13
CA TRP A 162 -7.01 -16.76 -10.53
C TRP A 162 -6.90 -15.49 -11.39
N ILE A 163 -6.84 -15.52 -12.72
CA ILE A 163 -6.81 -14.25 -13.52
C ILE A 163 -8.15 -14.09 -14.23
N PRO A 164 -8.84 -12.91 -14.23
CA PRO A 164 -8.37 -11.52 -14.01
C PRO A 164 -9.08 -10.71 -12.91
N GLY A 165 -10.12 -11.23 -12.24
CA GLY A 165 -10.86 -10.49 -11.19
C GLY A 165 -10.06 -10.34 -9.89
N ASP A 166 -9.58 -11.45 -9.34
CA ASP A 166 -8.85 -11.45 -8.06
C ASP A 166 -7.53 -10.67 -8.10
N LEU A 167 -6.95 -10.46 -9.30
CA LEU A 167 -5.69 -9.76 -9.49
C LEU A 167 -5.87 -8.26 -9.76
N SER A 168 -6.97 -7.85 -10.40
CA SER A 168 -7.40 -6.44 -10.33
C SER A 168 -7.81 -6.13 -8.89
N ASP A 169 -8.49 -7.05 -8.20
CA ASP A 169 -8.81 -6.91 -6.78
C ASP A 169 -7.54 -6.78 -5.94
N VAL A 170 -6.42 -7.45 -6.28
CA VAL A 170 -5.11 -7.26 -5.62
C VAL A 170 -4.46 -5.92 -6.00
N ALA A 171 -4.57 -5.46 -7.24
CA ALA A 171 -4.07 -4.14 -7.63
C ALA A 171 -4.86 -3.01 -6.95
N ASP A 172 -6.18 -3.11 -6.94
CA ASP A 172 -7.13 -2.24 -6.25
C ASP A 172 -6.92 -2.29 -4.73
N ALA A 173 -6.75 -3.49 -4.18
CA ALA A 173 -6.43 -3.75 -2.77
C ALA A 173 -5.16 -3.08 -2.27
N VAL A 174 -4.11 -3.10 -3.09
CA VAL A 174 -2.76 -2.77 -2.65
C VAL A 174 -2.39 -1.33 -3.01
N ILE A 175 -2.95 -0.80 -4.11
CA ILE A 175 -2.68 0.57 -4.57
C ILE A 175 -3.85 1.51 -4.24
N GLY A 176 -5.08 1.00 -4.08
CA GLY A 176 -6.27 1.83 -3.83
C GLY A 176 -6.74 2.57 -5.09
N CYS A 177 -6.74 1.89 -6.24
CA CYS A 177 -6.95 2.54 -7.54
C CYS A 177 -8.29 3.27 -7.68
N GLU A 178 -9.32 2.85 -6.96
CA GLU A 178 -10.64 3.50 -6.92
C GLU A 178 -10.77 4.57 -5.82
N THR A 179 -9.79 4.70 -4.92
CA THR A 179 -9.87 5.55 -3.72
C THR A 179 -9.02 6.82 -3.79
N ILE A 180 -8.32 7.05 -4.91
CA ILE A 180 -7.58 8.27 -5.17
C ILE A 180 -8.57 9.41 -5.48
N PRO A 181 -8.64 10.48 -4.66
CA PRO A 181 -9.59 11.55 -4.88
C PRO A 181 -9.23 12.41 -6.09
N GLU A 182 -10.24 12.79 -6.89
CA GLU A 182 -10.09 13.74 -8.00
C GLU A 182 -9.91 15.20 -7.52
N ASP A 183 -10.43 15.52 -6.32
CA ASP A 183 -10.32 16.83 -5.67
C ASP A 183 -9.76 16.64 -4.24
N LEU A 184 -8.43 16.66 -4.13
CA LEU A 184 -7.76 16.51 -2.84
C LEU A 184 -8.02 17.70 -1.90
N ASP A 185 -8.08 18.92 -2.44
CA ASP A 185 -8.35 20.13 -1.66
C ASP A 185 -9.72 20.03 -0.96
N GLY A 186 -10.75 19.61 -1.69
CA GLY A 186 -12.10 19.39 -1.15
C GLY A 186 -12.19 18.26 -0.12
N VAL A 187 -11.30 17.28 -0.18
CA VAL A 187 -11.21 16.20 0.82
C VAL A 187 -10.50 16.63 2.09
N LEU A 188 -9.45 17.45 1.98
CA LEU A 188 -8.67 17.93 3.13
C LEU A 188 -9.35 19.10 3.85
N ARG A 189 -10.19 19.87 3.15
CA ARG A 189 -10.96 20.97 3.72
C ARG A 189 -12.41 20.93 3.22
N PRO A 190 -13.20 19.93 3.68
CA PRO A 190 -14.60 19.76 3.30
C PRO A 190 -15.52 20.88 3.85
#